data_AF-A0A838GWL6-F1
#
_entry.id   AF-A0A838GWL6-F1
#
_cell.length_a   1.000
_cell.length_b   1.000
_cell.length_c   1.000
_cell.angle_alpha   90.00
_cell.angle_beta   90.00
_cell.angle_gamma   90.00
#
_symmetry.space_group_name_H-M   'P 1'
#
loop_
_entity.id
_entity.type
_entity.pdbx_description
1 polymer ?
#
loop_
_entity_poly.entity_id
_entity_poly.type
_entity_poly.pdbx_seq_one_letter_code
_entity_poly.pdbx_strand_id
1 'polypeptide(L)' 'MTVVEWLLDSDPSIRWQVMRDLTDEPAEVVDAERSRVAVEGWGARLLPSSPFSPRS' A
#
# COMPACT_ATOMS: atom_id res chain seq x y z
N MET A 1 -10.83 -7.31 -18.44
CA MET A 1 -10.60 -7.07 -17.01
C MET A 1 -10.11 -8.36 -16.38
N THR A 2 -8.80 -8.44 -16.13
CA THR A 2 -8.16 -9.55 -15.42
C THR A 2 -8.24 -9.34 -13.91
N VAL A 3 -7.97 -10.39 -13.13
CA VAL A 3 -7.88 -10.28 -11.67
C VAL A 3 -6.77 -9.30 -11.27
N VAL A 4 -5.64 -9.28 -11.99
CA VAL A 4 -4.53 -8.35 -11.72
C VAL A 4 -4.96 -6.90 -11.93
N GLU A 5 -5.66 -6.60 -13.02
CA GLU A 5 -6.19 -5.24 -13.28
C GLU A 5 -7.15 -4.79 -12.17
N TRP A 6 -8.01 -5.68 -11.67
CA TRP A 6 -8.91 -5.36 -10.55
C TRP A 6 -8.14 -5.12 -9.24
N LEU A 7 -7.08 -5.90 -8.97
CA LEU A 7 -6.26 -5.71 -7.78
C LEU A 7 -5.40 -4.44 -7.84
N LEU A 8 -4.95 -4.03 -9.03
CA LEU A 8 -4.23 -2.77 -9.22
C LEU A 8 -5.13 -1.53 -9.06
N ASP A 9 -6.44 -1.68 -9.13
CA ASP A 9 -7.41 -0.62 -8.85
C ASP A 9 -7.87 -0.60 -7.37
N SER A 10 -7.34 -1.52 -6.56
CA SER A 10 -7.71 -1.66 -5.15
C SER A 10 -6.93 -0.70 -4.23
N ASP A 11 -7.27 -0.74 -2.94
CA ASP A 11 -6.61 0.03 -1.87
C ASP A 11 -5.07 -0.10 -1.92
N PRO A 12 -4.31 0.97 -1.60
CA PRO A 12 -2.85 0.95 -1.60
C PRO A 12 -2.27 -0.25 -0.85
N SER A 13 -2.89 -0.70 0.25
CA SER A 13 -2.43 -1.84 1.05
C SER A 13 -2.38 -3.16 0.29
N ILE A 14 -3.17 -3.30 -0.78
CA ILE A 14 -3.20 -4.46 -1.68
C ILE A 14 -2.37 -4.16 -2.94
N ARG A 15 -2.52 -2.95 -3.48
CA ARG A 15 -1.90 -2.54 -4.75
C ARG A 15 -0.38 -2.68 -4.76
N TRP A 16 0.31 -2.21 -3.73
CA TRP A 16 1.78 -2.29 -3.69
C TRP A 16 2.28 -3.76 -3.65
N GLN A 17 1.50 -4.67 -3.07
CA GLN A 17 1.85 -6.10 -3.02
C GLN A 17 1.72 -6.74 -4.40
N VAL A 18 0.66 -6.39 -5.13
CA VAL A 18 0.48 -6.83 -6.52
C VAL A 18 1.58 -6.30 -7.42
N MET A 19 1.97 -5.04 -7.26
CA MET A 19 3.07 -4.46 -8.02
C MET A 19 4.39 -5.21 -7.78
N ARG A 20 4.68 -5.56 -6.52
CA ARG A 20 5.88 -6.30 -6.13
C ARG A 20 5.89 -7.73 -6.65
N ASP A 21 4.77 -8.43 -6.52
CA ASP A 21 4.74 -9.89 -6.65
C ASP A 21 4.26 -10.37 -8.02
N LEU A 22 3.52 -9.54 -8.78
CA LEU A 22 2.80 -9.97 -9.98
C LEU A 22 3.10 -9.15 -11.24
N THR A 23 3.76 -7.99 -11.13
CA THR A 23 3.98 -7.11 -12.30
C THR A 23 5.44 -6.73 -12.55
N ASP A 24 6.38 -7.28 -11.77
CA ASP A 24 7.83 -6.99 -11.88
C ASP A 24 8.18 -5.48 -11.84
N GLU A 25 7.40 -4.69 -11.09
CA GLU A 25 7.65 -3.26 -10.99
C GLU A 25 8.96 -2.97 -10.21
N PRO A 26 9.67 -1.87 -10.53
CA PRO A 26 10.88 -1.51 -9.81
C PRO A 26 10.60 -1.26 -8.33
N ALA A 27 11.56 -1.63 -7.48
CA ALA A 27 11.45 -1.48 -6.03
C ALA A 27 11.12 -0.03 -5.60
N GLU A 28 11.64 0.97 -6.31
CA GLU A 28 11.34 2.39 -6.04
C GLU A 28 9.85 2.71 -6.22
N VAL A 29 9.20 2.15 -7.24
CA VAL A 29 7.78 2.35 -7.52
C VAL A 29 6.95 1.63 -6.46
N VAL A 30 7.34 0.42 -6.06
CA VAL A 30 6.70 -0.35 -4.99
C VAL A 30 6.80 0.37 -3.64
N ASP A 31 7.96 0.93 -3.31
CA ASP A 31 8.18 1.66 -2.05
C ASP A 31 7.38 2.96 -1.98
N ALA A 32 7.30 3.68 -3.11
CA ALA A 32 6.46 4.86 -3.24
C ALA A 32 4.98 4.52 -2.99
N GLU A 33 4.49 3.44 -3.60
CA GLU A 33 3.10 3.00 -3.44
C GLU A 33 2.83 2.49 -2.01
N ARG A 34 3.76 1.75 -1.41
CA ARG A 34 3.66 1.29 -0.01
C ARG A 34 3.56 2.45 0.98
N SER A 35 4.26 3.55 0.73
CA SER A 35 4.23 4.74 1.60
C SER A 35 2.84 5.36 1.70
N ARG A 36 1.99 5.15 0.67
CA ARG A 36 0.62 5.68 0.63
C ARG A 36 -0.30 4.98 1.61
N VAL A 37 0.00 3.75 2.04
CA VAL A 37 -0.82 2.99 3.01
C VAL A 37 -1.02 3.76 4.33
N ALA A 38 -0.03 4.54 4.76
CA ALA A 38 -0.12 5.31 6.00
C ALA A 38 -1.04 6.53 5.92
N VAL A 39 -1.31 7.03 4.71
CA VAL A 39 -1.98 8.33 4.47
C VAL A 39 -3.24 8.22 3.61
N GLU A 40 -3.40 7.09 2.92
CA GLU A 40 -4.54 6.78 2.05
C GLU A 40 -5.24 5.48 2.49
N GLY A 41 -6.46 5.31 2.02
CA GLY A 41 -7.17 4.05 2.18
C GLY A 41 -7.57 3.73 3.62
N TRP A 42 -7.66 2.43 3.92
CA TRP A 42 -8.05 1.95 5.25
C TRP A 42 -6.96 2.19 6.31
N GLY A 43 -5.68 2.23 5.92
CA GLY A 43 -4.56 2.49 6.84
C GLY A 43 -4.66 3.88 7.49
N ALA A 44 -5.04 4.90 6.73
CA ALA A 44 -5.29 6.24 7.24
C ALA A 44 -6.48 6.33 8.21
N ARG A 45 -7.51 5.47 8.03
CA ARG A 45 -8.72 5.46 8.88
C ARG A 45 -8.53 4.75 10.22
N LEU A 46 -7.50 3.92 10.35
CA LEU A 46 -7.19 3.19 11.60
C LEU A 46 -6.20 3.94 12.52
N LEU A 47 -5.64 5.07 12.07
CA LEU A 47 -4.72 5.90 12.87
C LEU A 47 -5.32 6.82 13.95
N PRO A 48 -6.65 7.04 14.14
CA PRO A 48 -7.11 7.98 15.16
C PRO A 48 -7.05 7.44 16.61
N SER A 49 -6.48 6.25 16.87
CA SER A 49 -6.43 5.70 18.24
C SER A 49 -5.14 4.96 18.66
N SER A 50 -4.03 5.07 17.93
CA SER A 50 -2.77 4.44 18.33
C SER A 50 -1.68 5.47 18.67
N PRO A 51 -1.15 5.53 19.90
CA PRO A 51 0.01 6.36 20.20
C PRO A 51 1.24 5.68 19.60
N PHE A 52 1.58 6.03 18.37
CA PHE A 52 2.84 5.63 17.77
C PHE A 52 3.97 6.35 18.52
N SER A 53 4.60 5.65 19.46
CA SER A 53 5.80 6.10 20.16
C SER A 53 7.01 5.46 19.49
N PRO A 54 7.76 6.19 18.64
CA PRO A 54 9.01 5.69 18.09
C PRO A 54 10.01 5.65 19.24
N ARG A 55 10.37 4.45 19.73
CA ARG A 55 11.44 4.31 20.70
C ARG A 55 12.75 4.76 20.06
N SER A 56 13.35 5.79 20.65
CA SER A 56 14.76 6.16 20.52
C SER A 56 15.71 5.04 20.92
#